data_AF-A0A356EV03-F1
#
_entry.id   AF-A0A356EV03-F1
#
_cell.length_a   1.000
_cell.length_b   1.000
_cell.length_c   1.000
_cell.angle_alpha   90.00
_cell.angle_beta   90.00
_cell.angle_gamma   90.00
#
_symmetry.space_group_name_H-M   'P 1'
#
loop_
_entity.id
_entity.type
_entity.pdbx_description
1 polymer ?
#
loop_
_entity_poly.entity_id
_entity_poly.type
_entity_poly.pdbx_seq_one_letter_code
_entity_poly.pdbx_strand_id
1 'polypeptide(L)'
;RRIYAQVTPKRWHAMAEVAKFAANAAQARHAQFMADVLTGKADRKQLLDGVRDRKLKDYVRLLGLYPLAKGAKCRADLIERYNVLQEYRRYARGLSAMTKPEALRSVDIGMQNLASTAGYADPLRLEWALEAEQVKKLAKGPISVTKDGVTVTLGLDDDAKPELTVERSGKQLKSIPPVVKKSPEIAELAEQAKHLKRQASRMRVSLETAMCRGDAFSGTELGQLCRHAILAPLLSRLVLVGEGIMGYPDKNGKALRDASGKLEPVKQNESLRIAHAHDLQSGGAWHDYQRECFQAERIQPFKQVFRELYVVSKQERRDGTVSQRYAGQQVHPKQALALWGQRGWSSRDGVWKTFHDADLTVAVSFDFGLGSPLDIEGLTIEGVVFQRRDEIKPLALADVPPRIFSEVMRDMDLVVSVAHRGDVDPEASASTVEMRASLLRETCRLLNLTNVRIKNSHALIDGRLGNYSVHLGSATVHRLPGGAVCIVAVPAQHRGRLFLPFADDDPRTAEVISKTILLARDTEIQDPSILEQLRA
;
A
#
# COMPACT_ATOMS: atom_id res chain seq x y z
N ARG A 1 -8.48 30.15 10.45
CA ARG A 1 -8.50 30.70 11.84
C ARG A 1 -9.38 31.96 12.02
N ARG A 2 -9.61 32.82 11.01
CA ARG A 2 -10.35 34.09 11.18
C ARG A 2 -11.86 33.98 11.55
N ILE A 3 -12.58 32.94 11.11
CA ILE A 3 -14.04 32.86 11.30
C ILE A 3 -14.42 32.30 12.69
N TYR A 4 -13.71 31.27 13.18
CA TYR A 4 -14.09 30.53 14.40
C TYR A 4 -14.19 31.40 15.66
N ALA A 5 -13.26 32.36 15.84
CA ALA A 5 -13.25 33.25 17.00
C ALA A 5 -14.46 34.21 17.05
N GLN A 6 -15.11 34.47 15.92
CA GLN A 6 -16.26 35.37 15.83
C GLN A 6 -17.61 34.67 16.02
N VAL A 7 -17.62 33.33 16.04
CA VAL A 7 -18.82 32.50 16.20
C VAL A 7 -19.02 32.18 17.68
N THR A 8 -19.69 33.08 18.39
CA THR A 8 -20.12 32.85 19.78
C THR A 8 -21.38 31.97 19.83
N PRO A 9 -21.73 31.33 20.97
CA PRO A 9 -22.97 30.56 21.08
C PRO A 9 -24.22 31.33 20.65
N LYS A 10 -24.28 32.63 20.97
CA LYS A 10 -25.36 33.54 20.56
C LYS A 10 -25.38 33.77 19.05
N ARG A 11 -24.22 34.02 18.43
CA ARG A 11 -24.12 34.21 16.97
C ARG A 11 -24.39 32.92 16.21
N TRP A 12 -23.96 31.78 16.73
CA TRP A 12 -24.27 30.47 16.17
C TRP A 12 -25.78 30.21 16.14
N HIS A 13 -26.47 30.48 17.25
CA HIS A 13 -27.92 30.33 17.30
C HIS A 13 -28.63 31.28 16.31
N ALA A 14 -28.18 32.53 16.22
CA ALA A 14 -28.73 33.46 15.24
C ALA A 14 -28.49 32.98 13.79
N MET A 15 -27.29 32.48 13.49
CA MET A 15 -26.99 31.90 12.17
C MET A 15 -27.85 30.67 11.87
N ALA A 16 -28.11 29.80 12.84
CA ALA A 16 -28.95 28.63 12.67
C ALA A 16 -30.42 28.99 12.39
N GLU A 17 -30.95 30.01 13.07
CA GLU A 17 -32.30 30.53 12.80
C GLU A 17 -32.40 31.12 11.40
N VAL A 18 -31.39 31.89 10.96
CA VAL A 18 -31.37 32.51 9.62
C VAL A 18 -31.11 31.47 8.51
N ALA A 19 -30.35 30.41 8.78
CA ALA A 19 -30.05 29.36 7.81
C ALA A 19 -31.30 28.64 7.28
N LYS A 20 -32.41 28.64 8.03
CA LYS A 20 -33.72 28.11 7.60
C LYS A 20 -34.28 28.86 6.39
N PHE A 21 -33.86 30.11 6.16
CA PHE A 21 -34.27 30.93 5.03
C PHE A 21 -33.27 30.90 3.86
N ALA A 22 -32.06 30.37 4.08
CA ALA A 22 -31.01 30.27 3.06
C ALA A 22 -30.89 28.86 2.45
N ALA A 23 -31.63 27.89 2.98
CA ALA A 23 -31.62 26.49 2.55
C ALA A 23 -33.02 25.88 2.71
N ASN A 24 -33.28 24.76 2.04
CA ASN A 24 -34.55 24.05 2.27
C ASN A 24 -34.60 23.43 3.68
N ALA A 25 -35.80 23.08 4.15
CA ALA A 25 -36.00 22.56 5.50
C ALA A 25 -35.22 21.27 5.82
N ALA A 26 -34.83 20.48 4.81
CA ALA A 26 -33.98 19.30 5.00
C ALA A 26 -32.51 19.69 5.20
N GLN A 27 -31.99 20.59 4.36
CA GLN A 27 -30.62 21.12 4.49
C GLN A 27 -30.41 21.85 5.80
N ALA A 28 -31.38 22.68 6.23
CA ALA A 28 -31.33 23.39 7.50
C ALA A 28 -31.29 22.42 8.70
N ARG A 29 -32.13 21.37 8.68
CA ARG A 29 -32.10 20.32 9.72
C ARG A 29 -30.78 19.55 9.74
N HIS A 30 -30.21 19.23 8.57
CA HIS A 30 -28.92 18.55 8.50
C HIS A 30 -27.78 19.41 9.06
N ALA A 31 -27.74 20.71 8.72
CA ALA A 31 -26.78 21.65 9.28
C ALA A 31 -26.91 21.78 10.80
N GLN A 32 -28.14 21.86 11.33
CA GLN A 32 -28.40 21.89 12.76
C GLN A 32 -27.93 20.59 13.45
N PHE A 33 -28.21 19.42 12.87
CA PHE A 33 -27.76 18.15 13.44
C PHE A 33 -26.23 18.07 13.53
N MET A 34 -25.51 18.50 12.48
CA MET A 34 -24.05 18.58 12.49
C MET A 34 -23.54 19.53 13.58
N ALA A 35 -24.22 20.67 13.77
CA ALA A 35 -23.94 21.61 14.86
C ALA A 35 -24.07 20.98 16.24
N ASP A 36 -25.16 20.25 16.46
CA ASP A 36 -25.46 19.61 17.73
C ASP A 36 -24.45 18.50 18.03
N VAL A 37 -24.00 17.77 17.01
CA VAL A 37 -22.90 16.80 17.15
C VAL A 37 -21.62 17.50 17.57
N LEU A 38 -21.18 18.53 16.83
CA LEU A 38 -19.93 19.25 17.10
C LEU A 38 -19.89 19.89 18.49
N THR A 39 -21.05 20.34 18.99
CA THR A 39 -21.18 20.98 20.30
C THR A 39 -21.52 19.99 21.42
N GLY A 40 -21.64 18.70 21.13
CA GLY A 40 -21.97 17.66 22.10
C GLY A 40 -23.42 17.68 22.60
N LYS A 41 -24.31 18.42 21.94
CA LYS A 41 -25.74 18.53 22.27
C LYS A 41 -26.57 17.40 21.66
N ALA A 42 -26.09 16.75 20.59
CA ALA A 42 -26.75 15.59 20.02
C ALA A 42 -26.77 14.42 21.00
N ASP A 43 -27.82 13.59 20.93
CA ASP A 43 -27.89 12.35 21.72
C ASP A 43 -26.83 11.36 21.22
N ARG A 44 -25.81 11.11 22.07
CA ARG A 44 -24.71 10.19 21.78
C ARG A 44 -25.20 8.77 21.53
N LYS A 45 -26.19 8.30 22.28
CA LYS A 45 -26.73 6.94 22.12
C LYS A 45 -27.41 6.83 20.77
N GLN A 46 -28.23 7.80 20.42
CA GLN A 46 -28.85 7.85 19.09
C GLN A 46 -27.82 7.88 17.95
N LEU A 47 -26.71 8.60 18.15
CA LEU A 47 -25.62 8.65 17.17
C LEU A 47 -24.96 7.28 16.98
N LEU A 48 -24.67 6.57 18.07
CA LEU A 48 -24.09 5.22 18.05
C LEU A 48 -25.05 4.19 17.43
N ASP A 49 -26.30 4.17 17.88
CA ASP A 49 -27.34 3.24 17.40
C ASP A 49 -27.65 3.49 15.91
N GLY A 50 -27.61 4.75 15.47
CA GLY A 50 -27.74 5.12 14.06
C GLY A 50 -26.62 4.53 13.18
N VAL A 51 -25.41 4.35 13.71
CA VAL A 51 -24.30 3.67 13.02
C VAL A 51 -24.42 2.15 13.13
N ARG A 52 -24.67 1.62 14.33
CA ARG A 52 -24.70 0.17 14.61
C ARG A 52 -25.89 -0.51 13.94
N ASP A 53 -27.09 0.01 14.11
CA ASP A 53 -28.31 -0.69 13.75
C ASP A 53 -28.83 -0.23 12.40
N ARG A 54 -28.87 1.09 12.20
CA ARG A 54 -29.46 1.71 10.99
C ARG A 54 -28.47 1.97 9.86
N LYS A 55 -27.17 1.82 10.13
CA LYS A 55 -26.08 2.00 9.14
C LYS A 55 -26.10 3.36 8.42
N LEU A 56 -26.55 4.42 9.11
CA LEU A 56 -26.72 5.75 8.52
C LEU A 56 -25.38 6.41 8.18
N LYS A 57 -25.14 6.68 6.89
CA LYS A 57 -23.87 7.25 6.39
C LYS A 57 -23.50 8.58 7.04
N ASP A 58 -24.46 9.46 7.27
CA ASP A 58 -24.20 10.74 7.92
C ASP A 58 -23.77 10.57 9.38
N TYR A 59 -24.37 9.62 10.09
CA TYR A 59 -24.01 9.33 11.48
C TYR A 59 -22.59 8.75 11.55
N VAL A 60 -22.19 7.94 10.57
CA VAL A 60 -20.82 7.41 10.46
C VAL A 60 -19.81 8.54 10.28
N ARG A 61 -20.10 9.50 9.39
CA ARG A 61 -19.24 10.68 9.16
C ARG A 61 -19.12 11.53 10.42
N LEU A 62 -20.24 11.72 11.13
CA LEU A 62 -20.37 12.63 12.26
C LEU A 62 -19.90 12.05 13.60
N LEU A 63 -19.88 10.72 13.78
CA LEU A 63 -19.48 10.06 15.03
C LEU A 63 -18.07 10.49 15.51
N GLY A 64 -17.15 10.69 14.56
CA GLY A 64 -15.80 11.16 14.85
C GLY A 64 -15.71 12.62 15.30
N LEU A 65 -16.71 13.45 14.97
CA LEU A 65 -16.77 14.88 15.33
C LEU A 65 -17.42 15.15 16.67
N TYR A 66 -18.15 14.18 17.22
CA TYR A 66 -18.75 14.33 18.54
C TYR A 66 -17.63 14.54 19.58
N PRO A 67 -17.72 15.48 20.53
CA PRO A 67 -16.67 15.69 21.54
C PRO A 67 -16.34 14.43 22.33
N LEU A 68 -15.04 14.15 22.55
CA LEU A 68 -14.61 13.04 23.38
C LEU A 68 -14.95 13.26 24.86
N ALA A 69 -15.21 12.18 25.58
CA ALA A 69 -15.33 12.20 27.02
C ALA A 69 -14.06 12.79 27.68
N LYS A 70 -14.22 13.49 28.81
CA LYS A 70 -13.11 14.09 29.54
C LYS A 70 -12.49 13.12 30.56
N GLY A 71 -11.23 13.37 30.92
CA GLY A 71 -10.52 12.64 31.98
C GLY A 71 -10.35 11.15 31.66
N ALA A 72 -10.47 10.30 32.69
CA ALA A 72 -10.22 8.86 32.59
C ALA A 72 -11.09 8.11 31.56
N LYS A 73 -12.27 8.66 31.21
CA LYS A 73 -13.20 8.04 30.25
C LYS A 73 -12.83 8.32 28.78
N CYS A 74 -11.97 9.30 28.52
CA CYS A 74 -11.58 9.71 27.16
C CYS A 74 -11.11 8.53 26.31
N ARG A 75 -10.20 7.70 26.88
CA ARG A 75 -9.61 6.59 26.14
C ARG A 75 -10.60 5.47 25.83
N ALA A 76 -11.46 5.13 26.79
CA ALA A 76 -12.49 4.11 26.58
C ALA A 76 -13.51 4.54 25.52
N ASP A 77 -13.90 5.82 25.53
CA ASP A 77 -14.79 6.42 24.54
C ASP A 77 -14.16 6.44 23.14
N LEU A 78 -12.87 6.80 23.03
CA LEU A 78 -12.14 6.75 21.78
C LEU A 78 -12.09 5.34 21.18
N ILE A 79 -11.82 4.32 22.02
CA ILE A 79 -11.79 2.91 21.61
C ILE A 79 -13.18 2.44 21.15
N GLU A 80 -14.25 2.81 21.87
CA GLU A 80 -15.61 2.44 21.48
C GLU A 80 -15.95 2.96 20.08
N ARG A 81 -15.72 4.25 19.84
CA ARG A 81 -16.03 4.87 18.54
C ARG A 81 -15.18 4.30 17.42
N TYR A 82 -13.90 4.06 17.68
CA TYR A 82 -13.01 3.37 16.76
C TYR A 82 -13.57 2.01 16.35
N ASN A 83 -13.96 1.18 17.33
CA ASN A 83 -14.52 -0.14 17.06
C ASN A 83 -15.83 -0.07 16.25
N VAL A 84 -16.72 0.88 16.57
CA VAL A 84 -17.97 1.10 15.84
C VAL A 84 -17.71 1.46 14.37
N LEU A 85 -16.75 2.34 14.10
CA LEU A 85 -16.36 2.69 12.74
C LEU A 85 -15.74 1.49 12.01
N GLN A 86 -14.90 0.69 12.69
CA GLN A 86 -14.32 -0.50 12.06
C GLN A 86 -15.35 -1.60 11.77
N GLU A 87 -16.35 -1.77 12.63
CA GLU A 87 -17.50 -2.65 12.36
C GLU A 87 -18.30 -2.16 11.15
N TYR A 88 -18.55 -0.85 11.05
CA TYR A 88 -19.19 -0.28 9.86
C TYR A 88 -18.35 -0.50 8.59
N ARG A 89 -17.02 -0.33 8.66
CA ARG A 89 -16.11 -0.61 7.54
C ARG A 89 -16.23 -2.06 7.05
N ARG A 90 -16.37 -3.02 7.97
CA ARG A 90 -16.60 -4.44 7.64
C ARG A 90 -17.93 -4.64 6.93
N TYR A 91 -19.00 -4.06 7.47
CA TYR A 91 -20.32 -4.07 6.84
C TYR A 91 -20.27 -3.48 5.41
N ALA A 92 -19.65 -2.30 5.23
CA ALA A 92 -19.58 -1.60 3.96
C ALA A 92 -18.91 -2.45 2.85
N ARG A 93 -17.92 -3.28 3.20
CA ARG A 93 -17.24 -4.18 2.24
C ARG A 93 -18.18 -5.25 1.66
N GLY A 94 -19.22 -5.65 2.38
CA GLY A 94 -20.23 -6.61 1.96
C GLY A 94 -21.32 -6.03 1.05
N LEU A 95 -21.33 -4.71 0.82
CA LEU A 95 -22.34 -4.05 -0.01
C LEU A 95 -22.13 -4.29 -1.51
N SER A 96 -23.16 -3.97 -2.30
CA SER A 96 -23.11 -4.00 -3.76
C SER A 96 -22.09 -3.00 -4.32
N ALA A 97 -21.66 -3.20 -5.57
CA ALA A 97 -20.72 -2.30 -6.25
C ALA A 97 -21.23 -0.84 -6.33
N MET A 98 -22.55 -0.63 -6.35
CA MET A 98 -23.16 0.70 -6.40
C MET A 98 -23.12 1.43 -5.06
N THR A 99 -23.37 0.73 -3.94
CA THR A 99 -23.49 1.37 -2.61
C THR A 99 -22.17 1.37 -1.82
N LYS A 100 -21.30 0.39 -2.08
CA LYS A 100 -20.01 0.19 -1.39
C LYS A 100 -19.10 1.43 -1.42
N PRO A 101 -18.85 2.10 -2.56
CA PRO A 101 -17.91 3.22 -2.60
C PRO A 101 -18.29 4.37 -1.66
N GLU A 102 -19.59 4.69 -1.60
CA GLU A 102 -20.07 5.78 -0.75
C GLU A 102 -20.06 5.41 0.73
N ALA A 103 -20.38 4.15 1.07
CA ALA A 103 -20.30 3.66 2.44
C ALA A 103 -18.84 3.65 2.95
N LEU A 104 -17.89 3.17 2.14
CA LEU A 104 -16.46 3.22 2.47
C LEU A 104 -15.96 4.66 2.65
N ARG A 105 -16.32 5.56 1.73
CA ARG A 105 -16.00 6.99 1.86
C ARG A 105 -16.54 7.59 3.17
N SER A 106 -17.73 7.17 3.59
CA SER A 106 -18.36 7.69 4.83
C SER A 106 -17.59 7.28 6.08
N VAL A 107 -17.10 6.03 6.14
CA VAL A 107 -16.27 5.57 7.27
C VAL A 107 -14.86 6.14 7.23
N ASP A 108 -14.29 6.39 6.05
CA ASP A 108 -13.00 7.06 5.93
C ASP A 108 -13.08 8.50 6.47
N ILE A 109 -14.15 9.25 6.13
CA ILE A 109 -14.43 10.57 6.72
C ILE A 109 -14.63 10.46 8.24
N GLY A 110 -15.41 9.48 8.71
CA GLY A 110 -15.65 9.26 10.14
C GLY A 110 -14.35 9.02 10.92
N MET A 111 -13.43 8.24 10.34
CA MET A 111 -12.10 7.98 10.90
C MET A 111 -11.21 9.22 10.89
N GLN A 112 -11.21 10.00 9.79
CA GLN A 112 -10.50 11.28 9.70
C GLN A 112 -10.94 12.24 10.81
N ASN A 113 -12.25 12.34 10.99
CA ASN A 113 -12.85 13.18 12.03
C ASN A 113 -12.48 12.68 13.43
N LEU A 114 -12.53 11.37 13.67
CA LEU A 114 -12.17 10.80 14.96
C LEU A 114 -10.69 11.05 15.30
N ALA A 115 -9.79 10.88 14.33
CA ALA A 115 -8.37 11.16 14.50
C ALA A 115 -8.12 12.63 14.86
N SER A 116 -8.71 13.55 14.09
CA SER A 116 -8.61 14.99 14.34
C SER A 116 -9.13 15.37 15.72
N THR A 117 -10.32 14.89 16.10
CA THR A 117 -10.91 15.13 17.44
C THR A 117 -10.04 14.55 18.56
N ALA A 118 -9.37 13.42 18.32
CA ALA A 118 -8.47 12.78 19.27
C ALA A 118 -7.04 13.37 19.28
N GLY A 119 -6.75 14.36 18.43
CA GLY A 119 -5.45 15.02 18.35
C GLY A 119 -4.38 14.27 17.58
N TYR A 120 -4.76 13.28 16.76
CA TYR A 120 -3.84 12.61 15.83
C TYR A 120 -3.83 13.34 14.48
N ALA A 121 -2.68 13.38 13.83
CA ALA A 121 -2.54 14.04 12.53
C ALA A 121 -3.41 13.36 11.44
N ASP A 122 -3.63 12.05 11.56
CA ASP A 122 -4.35 11.25 10.59
C ASP A 122 -4.96 9.97 11.23
N PRO A 123 -5.90 9.30 10.54
CA PRO A 123 -6.47 8.02 10.96
C PRO A 123 -5.46 6.92 11.22
N LEU A 124 -4.35 6.91 10.51
CA LEU A 124 -3.37 5.85 10.57
C LEU A 124 -2.64 5.85 11.93
N ARG A 125 -2.19 7.02 12.38
CA ARG A 125 -1.59 7.19 13.71
C ARG A 125 -2.56 6.85 14.83
N LEU A 126 -3.83 7.23 14.68
CA LEU A 126 -4.88 6.83 15.62
C LEU A 126 -5.00 5.30 15.68
N GLU A 127 -5.09 4.65 14.52
CA GLU A 127 -5.15 3.19 14.42
C GLU A 127 -3.96 2.52 15.11
N TRP A 128 -2.74 2.93 14.77
CA TRP A 128 -1.52 2.39 15.40
C TRP A 128 -1.50 2.58 16.91
N ALA A 129 -1.89 3.75 17.41
CA ALA A 129 -1.89 4.04 18.85
C ALA A 129 -2.94 3.23 19.63
N LEU A 130 -4.09 2.94 19.01
CA LEU A 130 -5.14 2.13 19.64
C LEU A 130 -4.82 0.63 19.57
N GLU A 131 -4.22 0.17 18.47
CA GLU A 131 -3.88 -1.24 18.25
C GLU A 131 -2.61 -1.67 19.00
N ALA A 132 -1.70 -0.74 19.32
CA ALA A 132 -0.48 -1.02 20.10
C ALA A 132 -0.76 -1.71 21.44
N GLU A 133 -1.83 -1.33 22.14
CA GLU A 133 -2.18 -1.91 23.44
C GLU A 133 -2.64 -3.38 23.33
N GLN A 134 -3.31 -3.74 22.24
CA GLN A 134 -3.83 -5.10 22.03
C GLN A 134 -2.67 -6.09 21.84
N VAL A 135 -1.58 -5.63 21.23
CA VAL A 135 -0.39 -6.46 20.97
C VAL A 135 0.66 -6.40 22.07
N LYS A 136 0.49 -5.58 23.12
CA LYS A 136 1.45 -5.51 24.24
C LYS A 136 1.66 -6.85 24.94
N LYS A 137 0.64 -7.71 25.00
CA LYS A 137 0.77 -9.05 25.57
C LYS A 137 1.70 -9.93 24.73
N LEU A 138 1.55 -9.88 23.40
CA LEU A 138 2.41 -10.61 22.45
C LEU A 138 3.85 -10.08 22.43
N ALA A 139 4.04 -8.79 22.71
CA ALA A 139 5.37 -8.21 22.87
C ALA A 139 6.16 -8.85 24.04
N LYS A 140 5.48 -9.45 25.02
CA LYS A 140 6.10 -10.13 26.17
C LYS A 140 6.38 -11.62 25.92
N GLY A 141 5.86 -12.18 24.84
CA GLY A 141 5.98 -13.60 24.50
C GLY A 141 4.72 -14.19 23.88
N PRO A 142 4.81 -15.40 23.32
CA PRO A 142 3.67 -16.09 22.74
C PRO A 142 2.62 -16.45 23.80
N ILE A 143 1.37 -16.53 23.37
CA ILE A 143 0.21 -16.87 24.22
C ILE A 143 -0.20 -18.31 23.91
N SER A 144 -0.10 -19.21 24.89
CA SER A 144 -0.43 -20.63 24.72
C SER A 144 -1.64 -21.05 25.54
N VAL A 145 -2.47 -21.91 24.96
CA VAL A 145 -3.62 -22.55 25.62
C VAL A 145 -3.56 -24.05 25.36
N THR A 146 -3.61 -24.86 26.42
CA THR A 146 -3.56 -26.33 26.32
C THR A 146 -4.90 -26.96 26.71
N LYS A 147 -5.42 -27.85 25.86
CA LYS A 147 -6.64 -28.62 26.14
C LYS A 147 -6.57 -30.01 25.50
N ASP A 148 -6.99 -31.04 26.23
CA ASP A 148 -6.99 -32.44 25.77
C ASP A 148 -5.65 -32.91 25.17
N GLY A 149 -4.54 -32.44 25.75
CA GLY A 149 -3.17 -32.72 25.28
C GLY A 149 -2.75 -31.98 24.01
N VAL A 150 -3.57 -31.05 23.51
CA VAL A 150 -3.27 -30.16 22.38
C VAL A 150 -2.96 -28.77 22.89
N THR A 151 -1.77 -28.25 22.57
CA THR A 151 -1.36 -26.87 22.85
C THR A 151 -1.51 -26.03 21.59
N VAL A 152 -2.28 -24.95 21.67
CA VAL A 152 -2.40 -23.93 20.62
C VAL A 152 -1.67 -22.69 21.09
N THR A 153 -0.71 -22.22 20.29
CA THR A 153 0.13 -21.08 20.61
C THR A 153 -0.02 -19.99 19.57
N LEU A 154 -0.34 -18.77 20.02
CA LEU A 154 -0.35 -17.56 19.22
C LEU A 154 0.97 -16.81 19.42
N GLY A 155 1.75 -16.68 18.35
CA GLY A 155 3.01 -15.96 18.34
C GLY A 155 3.13 -15.02 17.14
N LEU A 156 4.28 -14.35 17.04
CA LEU A 156 4.72 -13.66 15.84
C LEU A 156 5.85 -14.49 15.23
N ASP A 157 5.83 -14.71 13.92
CA ASP A 157 6.95 -15.32 13.20
C ASP A 157 8.12 -14.32 13.02
N ASP A 158 9.18 -14.75 12.34
CA ASP A 158 10.37 -13.91 12.06
C ASP A 158 10.04 -12.66 11.21
N ASP A 159 8.91 -12.68 10.49
CA ASP A 159 8.36 -11.58 9.72
C ASP A 159 7.36 -10.72 10.49
N ALA A 160 7.23 -10.94 11.80
CA ALA A 160 6.24 -10.34 12.67
C ALA A 160 4.80 -10.55 12.20
N LYS A 161 4.56 -11.64 11.45
CA LYS A 161 3.22 -12.09 11.06
C LYS A 161 2.65 -12.90 12.22
N PRO A 162 1.42 -12.58 12.66
CA PRO A 162 0.74 -13.37 13.68
C PRO A 162 0.47 -14.78 13.17
N GLU A 163 0.91 -15.80 13.91
CA GLU A 163 0.75 -17.21 13.55
C GLU A 163 0.17 -18.02 14.72
N LEU A 164 -0.61 -19.05 14.37
CA LEU A 164 -1.04 -20.08 15.30
C LEU A 164 -0.25 -21.35 15.02
N THR A 165 0.51 -21.80 15.99
CA THR A 165 1.11 -23.14 15.98
C THR A 165 0.27 -24.07 16.86
N VAL A 166 0.15 -25.32 16.43
CA VAL A 166 -0.63 -26.34 17.13
C VAL A 166 0.27 -27.54 17.37
N GLU A 167 0.34 -27.99 18.61
CA GLU A 167 1.19 -29.11 19.01
C GLU A 167 0.39 -30.12 19.82
N ARG A 168 0.67 -31.41 19.62
CA ARG A 168 0.14 -32.50 20.46
C ARG A 168 1.27 -33.47 20.77
N SER A 169 1.58 -33.66 22.05
CA SER A 169 2.60 -34.61 22.51
C SER A 169 3.96 -34.45 21.81
N GLY A 170 4.47 -33.23 21.63
CA GLY A 170 5.75 -32.98 20.97
C GLY A 170 5.69 -32.88 19.43
N LYS A 171 4.52 -33.10 18.81
CA LYS A 171 4.37 -33.08 17.34
C LYS A 171 3.51 -31.92 16.88
N GLN A 172 4.02 -31.17 15.90
CA GLN A 172 3.28 -30.07 15.26
C GLN A 172 2.16 -30.61 14.35
N LEU A 173 0.97 -30.04 14.47
CA LEU A 173 -0.22 -30.38 13.67
C LEU A 173 -0.50 -29.29 12.62
N LYS A 174 -1.02 -29.68 11.46
CA LYS A 174 -1.39 -28.74 10.37
C LYS A 174 -2.60 -27.86 10.69
N SER A 175 -3.45 -28.28 11.62
CA SER A 175 -4.68 -27.56 11.96
C SER A 175 -5.12 -27.87 13.39
N ILE A 176 -5.93 -26.98 13.95
CA ILE A 176 -6.56 -27.15 15.27
C ILE A 176 -7.59 -28.30 15.17
N PRO A 177 -7.45 -29.40 15.94
CA PRO A 177 -8.39 -30.51 15.90
C PRO A 177 -9.83 -30.09 16.24
N PRO A 178 -10.87 -30.65 15.60
CA PRO A 178 -12.27 -30.27 15.83
C PRO A 178 -12.72 -30.40 17.29
N VAL A 179 -12.16 -31.36 18.03
CA VAL A 179 -12.46 -31.65 19.43
C VAL A 179 -12.14 -30.44 20.33
N VAL A 180 -10.98 -29.82 20.13
CA VAL A 180 -10.53 -28.69 20.96
C VAL A 180 -10.89 -27.33 20.36
N LYS A 181 -11.18 -27.27 19.06
CA LYS A 181 -11.56 -26.04 18.32
C LYS A 181 -12.79 -25.33 18.90
N LYS A 182 -13.73 -26.08 19.49
CA LYS A 182 -14.94 -25.53 20.11
C LYS A 182 -14.74 -25.04 21.55
N SER A 183 -13.55 -25.23 22.14
CA SER A 183 -13.24 -24.68 23.45
C SER A 183 -13.30 -23.15 23.40
N PRO A 184 -13.98 -22.48 24.35
CA PRO A 184 -14.05 -21.02 24.39
C PRO A 184 -12.68 -20.34 24.29
N GLU A 185 -11.69 -20.84 25.03
CA GLU A 185 -10.33 -20.27 25.09
C GLU A 185 -9.58 -20.41 23.74
N ILE A 186 -9.70 -21.57 23.07
CA ILE A 186 -9.05 -21.82 21.78
C ILE A 186 -9.78 -21.06 20.66
N ALA A 187 -11.10 -20.98 20.72
CA ALA A 187 -11.89 -20.20 19.78
C ALA A 187 -11.56 -18.69 19.90
N GLU A 188 -11.41 -18.19 21.13
CA GLU A 188 -10.97 -16.82 21.38
C GLU A 188 -9.56 -16.58 20.84
N LEU A 189 -8.60 -17.47 21.14
CA LEU A 189 -7.23 -17.36 20.64
C LEU A 189 -7.17 -17.40 19.10
N ALA A 190 -8.00 -18.24 18.47
CA ALA A 190 -8.08 -18.33 17.01
C ALA A 190 -8.67 -17.06 16.37
N GLU A 191 -9.70 -16.47 16.97
CA GLU A 191 -10.25 -15.19 16.50
C GLU A 191 -9.29 -14.03 16.77
N GLN A 192 -8.56 -14.03 17.89
CA GLN A 192 -7.48 -13.07 18.15
C GLN A 192 -6.40 -13.15 17.06
N ALA A 193 -5.94 -14.35 16.70
CA ALA A 193 -4.94 -14.53 15.64
C ALA A 193 -5.43 -13.99 14.29
N LYS A 194 -6.68 -14.27 13.93
CA LYS A 194 -7.30 -13.76 12.70
C LYS A 194 -7.44 -12.23 12.72
N HIS A 195 -7.76 -11.65 13.88
CA HIS A 195 -7.80 -10.21 14.06
C HIS A 195 -6.42 -9.59 13.84
N LEU A 196 -5.39 -10.15 14.47
CA LEU A 196 -4.00 -9.70 14.35
C LEU A 196 -3.47 -9.85 12.92
N LYS A 197 -3.74 -10.97 12.23
CA LYS A 197 -3.37 -11.14 10.80
C LYS A 197 -3.96 -10.02 9.93
N ARG A 198 -5.22 -9.67 10.18
CA ARG A 198 -5.87 -8.54 9.49
C ARG A 198 -5.26 -7.19 9.89
N GLN A 199 -4.81 -7.02 11.14
CA GLN A 199 -4.11 -5.82 11.60
C GLN A 199 -2.76 -5.67 10.90
N ALA A 200 -1.93 -6.71 10.92
CA ALA A 200 -0.63 -6.72 10.24
C ALA A 200 -0.76 -6.41 8.74
N SER A 201 -1.74 -7.02 8.06
CA SER A 201 -2.03 -6.73 6.65
C SER A 201 -2.40 -5.27 6.41
N ARG A 202 -3.20 -4.65 7.30
CA ARG A 202 -3.54 -3.22 7.20
C ARG A 202 -2.32 -2.34 7.45
N MET A 203 -1.54 -2.63 8.50
CA MET A 203 -0.34 -1.85 8.84
C MET A 203 0.66 -1.81 7.69
N ARG A 204 0.86 -2.93 6.99
CA ARG A 204 1.69 -3.02 5.78
C ARG A 204 1.24 -2.05 4.69
N VAL A 205 -0.05 -2.09 4.34
CA VAL A 205 -0.66 -1.20 3.32
C VAL A 205 -0.54 0.26 3.75
N SER A 206 -0.69 0.53 5.03
CA SER A 206 -0.61 1.90 5.53
C SER A 206 0.80 2.47 5.54
N LEU A 207 1.83 1.67 5.82
CA LEU A 207 3.23 2.07 5.66
C LEU A 207 3.56 2.38 4.19
N GLU A 208 3.06 1.57 3.25
CA GLU A 208 3.23 1.85 1.82
C GLU A 208 2.53 3.16 1.44
N THR A 209 1.28 3.33 1.88
CA THR A 209 0.52 4.57 1.63
C THR A 209 1.24 5.80 2.19
N ALA A 210 1.81 5.69 3.40
CA ALA A 210 2.57 6.76 4.02
C ALA A 210 3.85 7.11 3.23
N MET A 211 4.56 6.12 2.68
CA MET A 211 5.67 6.35 1.75
C MET A 211 5.20 7.10 0.48
N CYS A 212 4.11 6.64 -0.15
CA CYS A 212 3.60 7.23 -1.39
C CYS A 212 3.14 8.69 -1.19
N ARG A 213 2.46 8.97 -0.08
CA ARG A 213 2.03 10.34 0.28
C ARG A 213 3.21 11.20 0.74
N GLY A 214 4.21 10.57 1.36
CA GLY A 214 5.34 11.24 1.99
C GLY A 214 4.97 11.80 3.36
N ASP A 215 4.18 11.05 4.12
CA ASP A 215 3.76 11.43 5.46
C ASP A 215 5.01 11.58 6.35
N ALA A 216 5.14 12.75 6.98
CA ALA A 216 6.24 13.05 7.88
C ALA A 216 5.89 12.60 9.31
N PHE A 217 6.86 12.08 10.04
CA PHE A 217 6.82 11.69 11.44
C PHE A 217 7.91 12.41 12.20
N SER A 218 7.66 12.79 13.45
CA SER A 218 8.74 13.28 14.32
C SER A 218 9.63 12.13 14.80
N GLY A 219 10.88 12.42 15.16
CA GLY A 219 11.74 11.43 15.83
C GLY A 219 11.13 10.87 17.12
N THR A 220 10.32 11.67 17.83
CA THR A 220 9.55 11.21 18.99
C THR A 220 8.49 10.17 18.61
N GLU A 221 7.74 10.42 17.54
CA GLU A 221 6.77 9.47 16.99
C GLU A 221 7.48 8.19 16.52
N LEU A 222 8.61 8.28 15.81
CA LEU A 222 9.38 7.11 15.38
C LEU A 222 9.73 6.21 16.58
N GLY A 223 10.22 6.79 17.67
CA GLY A 223 10.53 6.05 18.89
C GLY A 223 9.32 5.37 19.54
N GLN A 224 8.10 5.89 19.34
CA GLN A 224 6.86 5.24 19.77
C GLN A 224 6.46 4.10 18.83
N LEU A 225 6.55 4.32 17.51
CA LEU A 225 6.24 3.31 16.50
C LEU A 225 7.18 2.10 16.61
N CYS A 226 8.46 2.31 16.92
CA CYS A 226 9.44 1.26 17.16
C CYS A 226 9.19 0.42 18.43
N ARG A 227 8.19 0.75 19.27
CA ARG A 227 7.77 -0.09 20.42
C ARG A 227 6.58 -0.99 20.10
N HIS A 228 5.96 -0.82 18.95
CA HIS A 228 4.77 -1.57 18.58
C HIS A 228 5.17 -2.95 18.03
N ALA A 229 4.67 -4.05 18.63
CA ALA A 229 5.12 -5.41 18.33
C ALA A 229 5.02 -5.83 16.85
N ILE A 230 3.95 -5.42 16.16
CA ILE A 230 3.76 -5.72 14.73
C ILE A 230 4.42 -4.65 13.82
N LEU A 231 4.28 -3.37 14.13
CA LEU A 231 4.77 -2.29 13.28
C LEU A 231 6.29 -2.14 13.31
N ALA A 232 6.93 -2.30 14.48
CA ALA A 232 8.36 -2.07 14.64
C ALA A 232 9.22 -2.99 13.75
N PRO A 233 8.93 -4.29 13.62
CA PRO A 233 9.67 -5.16 12.70
C PRO A 233 9.45 -4.81 11.22
N LEU A 234 8.25 -4.34 10.84
CA LEU A 234 8.01 -3.87 9.47
C LEU A 234 8.79 -2.59 9.18
N LEU A 235 8.79 -1.66 10.14
CA LEU A 235 9.43 -0.35 10.02
C LEU A 235 10.97 -0.46 10.03
N SER A 236 11.55 -1.39 10.79
CA SER A 236 13.01 -1.63 10.82
C SER A 236 13.56 -2.19 9.50
N ARG A 237 12.70 -2.66 8.60
CA ARG A 237 13.04 -3.16 7.27
C ARG A 237 12.86 -2.11 6.17
N LEU A 238 12.41 -0.91 6.53
CA LEU A 238 12.21 0.21 5.61
C LEU A 238 13.28 1.27 5.79
N VAL A 239 13.70 1.89 4.69
CA VAL A 239 14.59 3.04 4.71
C VAL A 239 13.77 4.28 5.06
N LEU A 240 14.21 5.07 6.04
CA LEU A 240 13.69 6.40 6.34
C LEU A 240 14.64 7.47 5.80
N VAL A 241 14.11 8.66 5.56
CA VAL A 241 14.86 9.84 5.15
C VAL A 241 14.42 11.06 5.98
N GLY A 242 15.39 11.87 6.40
CA GLY A 242 15.23 13.12 7.14
C GLY A 242 16.09 14.25 6.58
N GLU A 243 16.41 15.25 7.42
CA GLU A 243 17.28 16.35 7.02
C GLU A 243 18.75 15.90 7.02
N GLY A 244 19.23 15.44 5.86
CA GLY A 244 20.62 15.01 5.69
C GLY A 244 20.94 13.61 6.23
N ILE A 245 19.95 12.89 6.75
CA ILE A 245 20.09 11.53 7.25
C ILE A 245 19.21 10.56 6.46
N MET A 246 19.68 9.33 6.26
CA MET A 246 18.94 8.27 5.58
C MET A 246 19.38 6.90 6.10
N GLY A 247 18.43 5.99 6.33
CA GLY A 247 18.76 4.64 6.76
C GLY A 247 17.61 3.88 7.40
N TYR A 248 17.89 2.64 7.80
CA TYR A 248 16.95 1.78 8.53
C TYR A 248 16.86 2.20 10.01
N PRO A 249 15.67 2.23 10.63
CA PRO A 249 15.54 2.48 12.05
C PRO A 249 16.35 1.49 12.91
N ASP A 250 17.18 2.02 13.79
CA ASP A 250 18.00 1.27 14.75
C ASP A 250 17.85 1.86 16.16
N LYS A 251 18.32 1.13 17.18
CA LYS A 251 18.30 1.54 18.59
C LYS A 251 16.90 2.00 19.04
N ASN A 252 15.86 1.28 18.63
CA ASN A 252 14.45 1.60 18.88
C ASN A 252 14.03 2.98 18.35
N GLY A 253 14.48 3.33 17.15
CA GLY A 253 14.13 4.59 16.47
C GLY A 253 14.95 5.80 16.92
N LYS A 254 16.02 5.58 17.70
CA LYS A 254 16.92 6.65 18.16
C LYS A 254 18.07 6.94 17.17
N ALA A 255 18.28 6.06 16.20
CA ALA A 255 19.27 6.24 15.15
C ALA A 255 18.76 5.63 13.83
N LEU A 256 19.32 6.08 12.71
CA LEU A 256 19.18 5.44 11.41
C LEU A 256 20.52 4.78 11.05
N ARG A 257 20.46 3.55 10.54
CA ARG A 257 21.61 2.80 10.02
C ARG A 257 21.62 2.90 8.49
N ASP A 258 22.64 3.52 7.92
CA ASP A 258 22.78 3.63 6.47
C ASP A 258 23.19 2.29 5.81
N ALA A 259 23.29 2.27 4.48
CA ALA A 259 23.68 1.07 3.72
C ALA A 259 25.12 0.58 4.01
N SER A 260 25.99 1.42 4.57
CA SER A 260 27.35 1.05 4.99
C SER A 260 27.40 0.48 6.41
N GLY A 261 26.30 0.60 7.16
CA GLY A 261 26.21 0.21 8.57
C GLY A 261 26.48 1.33 9.56
N LYS A 262 26.75 2.56 9.09
CA LYS A 262 26.98 3.72 9.96
C LYS A 262 25.67 4.15 10.62
N LEU A 263 25.74 4.48 11.90
CA LEU A 263 24.61 4.96 12.69
C LEU A 263 24.60 6.48 12.79
N GLU A 264 23.48 7.09 12.43
CA GLU A 264 23.23 8.52 12.57
C GLU A 264 22.09 8.79 13.57
N PRO A 265 22.29 9.66 14.58
CA PRO A 265 21.29 9.88 15.63
C PRO A 265 20.06 10.64 15.11
N VAL A 266 18.88 10.24 15.57
CA VAL A 266 17.61 10.90 15.26
C VAL A 266 17.27 11.90 16.37
N LYS A 267 17.05 13.17 16.01
CA LYS A 267 16.60 14.22 16.94
C LYS A 267 15.10 14.07 17.23
N GLN A 268 14.64 14.50 18.40
CA GLN A 268 13.22 14.38 18.81
C GLN A 268 12.24 15.08 17.86
N ASN A 269 12.63 16.23 17.32
CA ASN A 269 11.83 17.05 16.40
C ASN A 269 12.26 16.87 14.93
N GLU A 270 13.13 15.89 14.64
CA GLU A 270 13.54 15.56 13.27
C GLU A 270 12.31 15.16 12.46
N SER A 271 12.13 15.77 11.29
CA SER A 271 11.05 15.40 10.36
C SER A 271 11.53 14.25 9.49
N LEU A 272 10.98 13.07 9.72
CA LEU A 272 11.33 11.83 9.04
C LEU A 272 10.18 11.36 8.17
N ARG A 273 10.48 10.70 7.06
CA ARG A 273 9.48 10.00 6.25
C ARG A 273 10.03 8.68 5.75
N ILE A 274 9.15 7.76 5.37
CA ILE A 274 9.57 6.56 4.68
C ILE A 274 10.12 6.98 3.31
N ALA A 275 11.36 6.60 3.02
CA ALA A 275 12.03 6.98 1.78
C ALA A 275 11.29 6.37 0.58
N HIS A 276 10.96 7.21 -0.38
CA HIS A 276 10.47 6.80 -1.69
C HIS A 276 11.67 6.50 -2.62
N ALA A 277 11.48 5.73 -3.69
CA ALA A 277 12.54 5.45 -4.68
C ALA A 277 13.18 6.72 -5.26
N HIS A 278 12.39 7.78 -5.38
CA HIS A 278 12.90 9.11 -5.74
C HIS A 278 13.96 9.62 -4.76
N ASP A 279 13.76 9.45 -3.45
CA ASP A 279 14.71 9.94 -2.44
C ASP A 279 16.02 9.18 -2.50
N LEU A 280 15.93 7.86 -2.72
CA LEU A 280 17.08 6.98 -2.92
C LEU A 280 17.86 7.37 -4.17
N GLN A 281 17.17 7.66 -5.27
CA GLN A 281 17.78 8.13 -6.52
C GLN A 281 18.46 9.50 -6.34
N SER A 282 17.74 10.47 -5.77
CA SER A 282 18.25 11.83 -5.55
C SER A 282 19.42 11.86 -4.57
N GLY A 283 19.42 10.97 -3.58
CA GLY A 283 20.49 10.82 -2.61
C GLY A 283 21.70 10.04 -3.14
N GLY A 284 21.65 9.48 -4.35
CA GLY A 284 22.74 8.72 -4.96
C GLY A 284 23.04 7.36 -4.32
N ALA A 285 22.25 6.93 -3.33
CA ALA A 285 22.50 5.72 -2.54
C ALA A 285 21.60 4.54 -2.93
N TRP A 286 20.82 4.66 -4.01
CA TRP A 286 19.79 3.66 -4.35
C TRP A 286 20.37 2.26 -4.53
N HIS A 287 21.47 2.13 -5.28
CA HIS A 287 22.12 0.84 -5.52
C HIS A 287 22.78 0.26 -4.26
N ASP A 288 23.24 1.11 -3.34
CA ASP A 288 23.83 0.66 -2.08
C ASP A 288 22.76 0.04 -1.16
N TYR A 289 21.59 0.67 -1.07
CA TYR A 289 20.46 0.10 -0.34
C TYR A 289 19.89 -1.17 -1.00
N GLN A 290 19.85 -1.23 -2.34
CA GLN A 290 19.47 -2.46 -3.05
C GLN A 290 20.42 -3.61 -2.70
N ARG A 291 21.73 -3.34 -2.68
CA ARG A 291 22.76 -4.31 -2.33
C ARG A 291 22.67 -4.73 -0.87
N GLU A 292 22.58 -3.79 0.07
CA GLU A 292 22.44 -4.10 1.51
C GLU A 292 21.20 -4.98 1.75
N CYS A 293 20.08 -4.65 1.09
CA CYS A 293 18.83 -5.37 1.26
C CYS A 293 18.97 -6.85 0.87
N PHE A 294 19.75 -7.15 -0.17
CA PHE A 294 20.07 -8.54 -0.56
C PHE A 294 21.08 -9.19 0.38
N GLN A 295 22.16 -8.49 0.75
CA GLN A 295 23.21 -9.03 1.62
C GLN A 295 22.69 -9.36 3.03
N ALA A 296 21.76 -8.56 3.53
CA ALA A 296 21.13 -8.75 4.84
C ALA A 296 19.90 -9.68 4.78
N GLU A 297 19.60 -10.28 3.62
CA GLU A 297 18.39 -11.08 3.37
C GLU A 297 17.10 -10.38 3.84
N ARG A 298 17.07 -9.06 3.68
CA ARG A 298 16.01 -8.19 4.21
C ARG A 298 14.79 -8.26 3.30
N ILE A 299 13.68 -8.76 3.84
CA ILE A 299 12.39 -8.79 3.15
C ILE A 299 11.60 -7.53 3.49
N GLN A 300 11.55 -6.56 2.57
CA GLN A 300 10.77 -5.34 2.77
C GLN A 300 9.26 -5.63 2.81
N PRO A 301 8.48 -4.92 3.64
CA PRO A 301 7.03 -5.14 3.75
C PRO A 301 6.27 -4.86 2.46
N PHE A 302 6.84 -4.08 1.54
CA PHE A 302 6.37 -3.80 0.19
C PHE A 302 7.58 -3.41 -0.66
N LYS A 303 7.42 -3.33 -1.98
CA LYS A 303 8.47 -2.81 -2.87
C LYS A 303 8.81 -1.34 -2.53
N GLN A 304 9.94 -1.12 -1.86
CA GLN A 304 10.50 0.21 -1.56
C GLN A 304 11.80 0.45 -2.34
N VAL A 305 12.91 -0.22 -1.98
CA VAL A 305 14.21 -0.04 -2.66
C VAL A 305 14.25 -0.72 -4.03
N PHE A 306 13.26 -1.56 -4.33
CA PHE A 306 12.99 -2.13 -5.65
C PHE A 306 11.65 -1.65 -6.21
N ARG A 307 11.22 -0.43 -5.84
CA ARG A 307 10.03 0.18 -6.42
C ARG A 307 10.35 0.76 -7.79
N GLU A 308 9.44 0.59 -8.74
CA GLU A 308 9.51 1.20 -10.06
C GLU A 308 9.46 2.73 -9.92
N LEU A 309 10.43 3.44 -10.50
CA LEU A 309 10.54 4.90 -10.43
C LEU A 309 10.28 5.52 -11.80
N TYR A 310 9.33 6.44 -11.87
CA TYR A 310 9.02 7.18 -13.08
C TYR A 310 9.40 8.64 -12.88
N VAL A 311 10.33 9.11 -13.71
CA VAL A 311 10.76 10.51 -13.75
C VAL A 311 10.16 11.21 -14.96
N VAL A 312 9.99 12.52 -14.86
CA VAL A 312 9.55 13.35 -15.99
C VAL A 312 10.64 13.34 -17.06
N SER A 313 10.32 12.78 -18.22
CA SER A 313 11.24 12.62 -19.34
C SER A 313 11.57 13.97 -19.98
N LYS A 314 12.62 14.00 -20.81
CA LYS A 314 12.98 15.20 -21.59
C LYS A 314 11.85 15.61 -22.55
N GLN A 315 11.09 14.65 -23.07
CA GLN A 315 9.97 14.90 -23.97
C GLN A 315 8.80 15.52 -23.20
N GLU A 316 8.41 14.93 -22.07
CA GLU A 316 7.34 15.48 -21.21
C GLU A 316 7.65 16.89 -20.67
N ARG A 317 8.93 17.21 -20.45
CA ARG A 317 9.35 18.59 -20.12
C ARG A 317 9.11 19.58 -21.26
N ARG A 318 9.15 19.13 -22.52
CA ARG A 318 8.86 19.93 -23.71
C ARG A 318 7.36 20.00 -24.00
N ASP A 319 6.65 18.87 -23.85
CA ASP A 319 5.19 18.78 -24.05
C ASP A 319 4.41 19.60 -23.01
N GLY A 320 5.07 19.94 -21.89
CA GLY A 320 4.62 20.95 -20.95
C GLY A 320 3.71 20.36 -19.88
N THR A 321 2.42 20.18 -20.19
CA THR A 321 1.38 19.99 -19.16
C THR A 321 0.64 18.65 -19.23
N VAL A 322 0.90 17.84 -20.27
CA VAL A 322 0.22 16.56 -20.49
C VAL A 322 1.26 15.46 -20.68
N SER A 323 1.13 14.35 -19.96
CA SER A 323 1.94 13.16 -20.21
C SER A 323 1.19 12.24 -21.16
N GLN A 324 1.75 12.03 -22.35
CA GLN A 324 1.24 11.12 -23.38
C GLN A 324 1.90 9.73 -23.33
N ARG A 325 2.53 9.38 -22.19
CA ARG A 325 3.31 8.14 -22.05
C ARG A 325 2.51 6.87 -22.32
N TYR A 326 1.20 6.93 -22.08
CA TYR A 326 0.26 5.83 -22.29
C TYR A 326 -0.76 6.13 -23.39
N ALA A 327 -0.51 7.15 -24.22
CA ALA A 327 -1.42 7.53 -25.30
C ALA A 327 -1.64 6.34 -26.28
N GLY A 328 -2.88 6.11 -26.67
CA GLY A 328 -3.28 5.02 -27.58
C GLY A 328 -3.42 3.65 -26.91
N GLN A 329 -3.05 3.49 -25.64
CA GLN A 329 -3.25 2.24 -24.92
C GLN A 329 -4.74 2.00 -24.66
N GLN A 330 -5.26 0.86 -25.15
CA GLN A 330 -6.64 0.45 -24.91
C GLN A 330 -6.73 -0.45 -23.69
N VAL A 331 -7.73 -0.20 -22.83
CA VAL A 331 -7.98 -1.01 -21.63
C VAL A 331 -9.44 -1.45 -21.51
N HIS A 332 -9.65 -2.62 -20.92
CA HIS A 332 -10.97 -3.14 -20.56
C HIS A 332 -11.61 -2.27 -19.45
N PRO A 333 -12.75 -1.60 -19.73
CA PRO A 333 -13.30 -0.57 -18.85
C PRO A 333 -13.58 -1.07 -17.42
N LYS A 334 -14.28 -2.21 -17.29
CA LYS A 334 -14.66 -2.76 -15.98
C LYS A 334 -13.45 -3.09 -15.11
N GLN A 335 -12.40 -3.63 -15.72
CA GLN A 335 -11.17 -4.02 -15.01
C GLN A 335 -10.34 -2.78 -14.65
N ALA A 336 -10.17 -1.85 -15.59
CA ALA A 336 -9.45 -0.59 -15.38
C ALA A 336 -10.07 0.26 -14.26
N LEU A 337 -11.39 0.48 -14.30
CA LEU A 337 -12.11 1.25 -13.27
C LEU A 337 -12.03 0.58 -11.89
N ALA A 338 -12.03 -0.75 -11.82
CA ALA A 338 -11.84 -1.47 -10.57
C ALA A 338 -10.42 -1.30 -10.01
N LEU A 339 -9.38 -1.37 -10.86
CA LEU A 339 -7.98 -1.16 -10.47
C LEU A 339 -7.73 0.28 -9.97
N TRP A 340 -8.21 1.28 -10.71
CA TRP A 340 -8.18 2.68 -10.30
C TRP A 340 -8.89 2.90 -8.96
N GLY A 341 -10.10 2.34 -8.79
CA GLY A 341 -10.85 2.43 -7.54
C GLY A 341 -10.10 1.83 -6.34
N GLN A 342 -9.39 0.72 -6.53
CA GLN A 342 -8.53 0.13 -5.49
C GLN A 342 -7.35 1.03 -5.09
N ARG A 343 -6.88 1.89 -6.02
CA ARG A 343 -5.78 2.85 -5.82
C ARG A 343 -6.27 4.24 -5.38
N GLY A 344 -7.55 4.38 -5.04
CA GLY A 344 -8.13 5.62 -4.51
C GLY A 344 -8.48 6.65 -5.59
N TRP A 345 -8.57 6.26 -6.85
CA TRP A 345 -9.10 7.11 -7.91
C TRP A 345 -10.64 7.10 -7.88
N SER A 346 -11.24 8.21 -8.27
CA SER A 346 -12.66 8.38 -8.51
C SER A 346 -12.97 8.08 -9.98
N SER A 347 -14.09 7.42 -10.23
CA SER A 347 -14.58 7.06 -11.56
C SER A 347 -16.00 7.59 -11.85
N ARG A 348 -16.49 8.54 -11.05
CA ARG A 348 -17.89 9.01 -11.13
C ARG A 348 -18.10 9.93 -12.33
N ASP A 349 -17.17 10.86 -12.55
CA ASP A 349 -17.22 11.92 -13.54
C ASP A 349 -15.83 12.01 -14.20
N GLY A 350 -15.49 10.98 -14.99
CA GLY A 350 -14.12 10.73 -15.45
C GLY A 350 -13.27 9.97 -14.43
N VAL A 351 -11.99 9.79 -14.75
CA VAL A 351 -11.01 9.10 -13.90
C VAL A 351 -10.04 10.11 -13.31
N TRP A 352 -10.12 10.36 -12.01
CA TRP A 352 -9.30 11.39 -11.34
C TRP A 352 -8.96 11.03 -9.90
N LYS A 353 -7.92 11.66 -9.35
CA LYS A 353 -7.45 11.47 -7.97
C LYS A 353 -6.93 12.79 -7.41
N THR A 354 -7.21 13.05 -6.14
CA THR A 354 -6.75 14.27 -5.46
C THR A 354 -5.72 13.93 -4.40
N PHE A 355 -4.61 14.69 -4.41
CA PHE A 355 -3.56 14.69 -3.40
C PHE A 355 -3.73 15.95 -2.55
N HIS A 356 -4.53 15.85 -1.49
CA HIS A 356 -4.94 17.00 -0.67
C HIS A 356 -3.75 17.77 -0.06
N ASP A 357 -2.72 17.06 0.41
CA ASP A 357 -1.55 17.69 1.06
C ASP A 357 -0.64 18.43 0.06
N ALA A 358 -0.72 18.08 -1.22
CA ALA A 358 0.01 18.75 -2.29
C ALA A 358 -0.83 19.79 -3.03
N ASP A 359 -2.11 19.90 -2.70
CA ASP A 359 -3.10 20.72 -3.39
C ASP A 359 -3.16 20.44 -4.91
N LEU A 360 -3.14 19.15 -5.26
CA LEU A 360 -3.12 18.69 -6.66
C LEU A 360 -4.27 17.73 -6.96
N THR A 361 -4.82 17.85 -8.15
CA THR A 361 -5.70 16.86 -8.77
C THR A 361 -5.03 16.34 -10.04
N VAL A 362 -5.11 15.04 -10.25
CA VAL A 362 -4.71 14.39 -11.50
C VAL A 362 -5.93 13.78 -12.17
N ALA A 363 -6.00 13.87 -13.48
CA ALA A 363 -7.04 13.26 -14.29
C ALA A 363 -6.42 12.47 -15.46
N VAL A 364 -7.09 11.40 -15.85
CA VAL A 364 -6.82 10.64 -17.06
C VAL A 364 -7.81 11.11 -18.13
N SER A 365 -7.31 11.50 -19.30
CA SER A 365 -8.13 11.79 -20.47
C SER A 365 -8.21 10.59 -21.41
N PHE A 366 -9.31 10.50 -22.16
CA PHE A 366 -9.62 9.42 -23.07
C PHE A 366 -10.11 9.99 -24.40
N ASP A 367 -9.78 9.34 -25.52
CA ASP A 367 -10.08 9.83 -26.88
C ASP A 367 -11.57 10.17 -27.11
N PHE A 368 -12.48 9.41 -26.50
CA PHE A 368 -13.93 9.58 -26.64
C PHE A 368 -14.65 9.96 -25.33
N GLY A 369 -13.89 10.23 -24.26
CA GLY A 369 -14.40 10.52 -22.92
C GLY A 369 -15.05 9.31 -22.21
N LEU A 370 -15.12 9.35 -20.88
CA LEU A 370 -15.74 8.27 -20.07
C LEU A 370 -17.27 8.36 -20.09
N GLY A 371 -17.95 7.24 -20.31
CA GLY A 371 -19.41 7.11 -20.45
C GLY A 371 -19.92 7.13 -21.90
N SER A 372 -19.05 7.14 -22.90
CA SER A 372 -19.46 7.14 -24.32
C SER A 372 -19.97 5.76 -24.75
N PRO A 373 -20.85 5.65 -25.77
CA PRO A 373 -21.24 4.34 -26.33
C PRO A 373 -20.04 3.51 -26.83
N LEU A 374 -18.95 4.18 -27.25
CA LEU A 374 -17.72 3.55 -27.72
C LEU A 374 -16.92 2.92 -26.56
N ASP A 375 -17.16 3.35 -25.32
CA ASP A 375 -16.47 2.82 -24.14
C ASP A 375 -16.90 1.40 -23.79
N ILE A 376 -18.06 0.95 -24.29
CA ILE A 376 -18.51 -0.44 -24.12
C ILE A 376 -17.49 -1.39 -24.74
N GLU A 377 -16.86 -0.96 -25.83
CA GLU A 377 -15.80 -1.70 -26.48
C GLU A 377 -14.51 -1.57 -25.67
N GLY A 378 -14.00 -0.35 -25.43
CA GLY A 378 -12.77 -0.15 -24.64
C GLY A 378 -12.49 1.31 -24.32
N LEU A 379 -11.60 1.55 -23.36
CA LEU A 379 -11.12 2.90 -23.04
C LEU A 379 -9.73 3.11 -23.64
N THR A 380 -9.60 4.04 -24.58
CA THR A 380 -8.29 4.45 -25.12
C THR A 380 -7.77 5.65 -24.33
N ILE A 381 -6.62 5.48 -23.68
CA ILE A 381 -5.98 6.53 -22.90
C ILE A 381 -5.39 7.56 -23.87
N GLU A 382 -5.71 8.83 -23.67
CA GLU A 382 -5.14 9.96 -24.44
C GLU A 382 -3.96 10.58 -23.68
N GLY A 383 -4.12 10.81 -22.37
CA GLY A 383 -3.07 11.41 -21.57
C GLY A 383 -3.38 11.51 -20.08
N VAL A 384 -2.40 12.03 -19.34
CA VAL A 384 -2.49 12.29 -17.90
C VAL A 384 -2.18 13.76 -17.64
N VAL A 385 -3.08 14.43 -16.94
CA VAL A 385 -3.02 15.88 -16.69
C VAL A 385 -3.05 16.16 -15.19
N PHE A 386 -2.16 17.04 -14.74
CA PHE A 386 -2.11 17.53 -13.37
C PHE A 386 -2.61 18.96 -13.31
N GLN A 387 -3.36 19.30 -12.27
CA GLN A 387 -3.92 20.63 -12.02
C GLN A 387 -3.81 20.96 -10.53
N ARG A 388 -3.73 22.25 -10.20
CA ARG A 388 -3.98 22.69 -8.82
C ARG A 388 -5.44 22.44 -8.48
N ARG A 389 -5.73 22.07 -7.24
CA ARG A 389 -7.09 21.67 -6.82
C ARG A 389 -8.17 22.71 -7.13
N ASP A 390 -7.83 23.98 -6.94
CA ASP A 390 -8.75 25.11 -7.10
C ASP A 390 -8.54 25.86 -8.44
N GLU A 391 -7.76 25.29 -9.37
CA GLU A 391 -7.50 25.89 -10.68
C GLU A 391 -7.88 24.93 -11.83
N ILE A 392 -8.37 25.50 -12.92
CA ILE A 392 -8.68 24.74 -14.14
C ILE A 392 -7.43 24.53 -15.00
N LYS A 393 -6.40 25.38 -14.81
CA LYS A 393 -5.22 25.38 -15.66
C LYS A 393 -4.33 24.17 -15.37
N PRO A 394 -3.92 23.41 -16.40
CA PRO A 394 -2.92 22.36 -16.25
C PRO A 394 -1.59 22.88 -15.70
N LEU A 395 -1.02 22.14 -14.75
CA LEU A 395 0.30 22.36 -14.19
C LEU A 395 1.37 21.79 -15.14
N ALA A 396 2.51 22.47 -15.26
CA ALA A 396 3.63 21.92 -15.99
C ALA A 396 4.13 20.64 -15.30
N LEU A 397 4.40 19.59 -16.07
CA LEU A 397 4.86 18.30 -15.54
C LEU A 397 6.17 18.44 -14.74
N ALA A 398 7.01 19.41 -15.11
CA ALA A 398 8.23 19.74 -14.39
C ALA A 398 7.99 20.28 -12.96
N ASP A 399 6.82 20.85 -12.70
CA ASP A 399 6.42 21.43 -11.41
C ASP A 399 5.64 20.43 -10.54
N VAL A 400 5.30 19.26 -11.08
CA VAL A 400 4.64 18.19 -10.32
C VAL A 400 5.67 17.58 -9.35
N PRO A 401 5.35 17.43 -8.05
CA PRO A 401 6.22 16.76 -7.09
C PRO A 401 6.62 15.37 -7.62
N PRO A 402 7.92 15.03 -7.76
CA PRO A 402 8.29 13.86 -8.55
C PRO A 402 7.85 12.53 -7.92
N ARG A 403 7.66 12.50 -6.59
CA ARG A 403 7.01 11.36 -5.91
C ARG A 403 5.57 11.16 -6.41
N ILE A 404 4.77 12.22 -6.48
CA ILE A 404 3.38 12.15 -6.96
C ILE A 404 3.35 11.75 -8.43
N PHE A 405 4.21 12.35 -9.26
CA PHE A 405 4.32 11.96 -10.66
C PHE A 405 4.65 10.47 -10.79
N SER A 406 5.64 9.97 -10.02
CA SER A 406 6.02 8.56 -10.06
C SER A 406 4.88 7.63 -9.65
N GLU A 407 4.17 7.95 -8.57
CA GLU A 407 3.05 7.12 -8.08
C GLU A 407 1.86 7.12 -9.04
N VAL A 408 1.57 8.25 -9.68
CA VAL A 408 0.53 8.32 -10.74
C VAL A 408 0.93 7.46 -11.93
N MET A 409 2.15 7.60 -12.44
CA MET A 409 2.60 6.82 -13.58
C MET A 409 2.66 5.33 -13.28
N ARG A 410 2.95 4.95 -12.02
CA ARG A 410 2.89 3.57 -11.55
C ARG A 410 1.46 3.02 -11.48
N ASP A 411 0.50 3.83 -11.02
CA ASP A 411 -0.93 3.46 -11.06
C ASP A 411 -1.39 3.24 -12.51
N MET A 412 -0.94 4.09 -13.44
CA MET A 412 -1.22 3.95 -14.88
C MET A 412 -0.58 2.70 -15.48
N ASP A 413 0.70 2.41 -15.19
CA ASP A 413 1.40 1.22 -15.68
C ASP A 413 0.71 -0.07 -15.23
N LEU A 414 0.21 -0.11 -13.98
CA LEU A 414 -0.58 -1.23 -13.48
C LEU A 414 -1.88 -1.42 -14.27
N VAL A 415 -2.59 -0.33 -14.57
CA VAL A 415 -3.85 -0.41 -15.32
C VAL A 415 -3.61 -0.86 -16.75
N VAL A 416 -2.62 -0.27 -17.43
CA VAL A 416 -2.26 -0.64 -18.80
C VAL A 416 -1.80 -2.10 -18.85
N SER A 417 -0.94 -2.55 -17.93
CA SER A 417 -0.43 -3.94 -17.94
C SER A 417 -1.46 -5.00 -17.60
N VAL A 418 -2.40 -4.72 -16.69
CA VAL A 418 -3.35 -5.73 -16.19
C VAL A 418 -4.68 -5.70 -16.95
N ALA A 419 -5.11 -4.52 -17.42
CA ALA A 419 -6.38 -4.35 -18.09
C ALA A 419 -6.24 -4.09 -19.60
N HIS A 420 -5.07 -4.33 -20.21
CA HIS A 420 -4.85 -4.17 -21.65
C HIS A 420 -5.91 -4.88 -22.48
N ARG A 421 -6.31 -4.26 -23.60
CA ARG A 421 -7.21 -4.83 -24.58
C ARG A 421 -6.46 -5.12 -25.88
N GLY A 422 -6.00 -6.36 -26.03
CA GLY A 422 -5.28 -6.86 -27.21
C GLY A 422 -4.76 -8.28 -26.99
N ASP A 423 -4.55 -9.06 -28.06
CA ASP A 423 -4.01 -10.44 -28.00
C ASP A 423 -2.50 -10.48 -27.72
N VAL A 424 -1.84 -9.31 -27.75
CA VAL A 424 -0.42 -9.15 -27.44
C VAL A 424 -0.30 -8.42 -26.10
N ASP A 425 0.41 -9.03 -25.15
CA ASP A 425 0.71 -8.38 -23.87
C ASP A 425 1.40 -7.02 -24.13
N PRO A 426 0.97 -5.93 -23.47
CA PRO A 426 1.65 -4.66 -23.61
C PRO A 426 3.10 -4.80 -23.12
N GLU A 427 4.02 -4.16 -23.83
CA GLU A 427 5.42 -4.14 -23.40
C GLU A 427 5.51 -3.50 -22.00
N ALA A 428 6.24 -4.16 -21.08
CA ALA A 428 6.42 -3.62 -19.74
C ALA A 428 7.13 -2.26 -19.81
N SER A 429 6.73 -1.33 -18.95
CA SER A 429 7.38 -0.02 -18.89
C SER A 429 8.89 -0.11 -18.63
N ALA A 430 9.63 0.89 -19.10
CA ALA A 430 11.06 1.01 -18.87
C ALA A 430 11.43 0.94 -17.38
N SER A 431 10.63 1.55 -16.50
CA SER A 431 10.82 1.51 -15.05
C SER A 431 10.65 0.09 -14.47
N THR A 432 9.70 -0.70 -14.98
CA THR A 432 9.53 -2.11 -14.61
C THR A 432 10.72 -2.95 -15.09
N VAL A 433 11.18 -2.73 -16.32
CA VAL A 433 12.38 -3.38 -16.88
C VAL A 433 13.63 -3.05 -16.05
N GLU A 434 13.83 -1.78 -15.67
CA GLU A 434 14.96 -1.33 -14.86
C GLU A 434 14.95 -1.92 -13.44
N MET A 435 13.77 -2.01 -12.82
CA MET A 435 13.59 -2.65 -11.52
C MET A 435 13.99 -4.13 -11.59
N ARG A 436 13.49 -4.87 -12.59
CA ARG A 436 13.84 -6.29 -12.81
C ARG A 436 15.31 -6.48 -13.13
N ALA A 437 15.89 -5.58 -13.92
CA ALA A 437 17.32 -5.58 -14.18
C ALA A 437 18.13 -5.46 -12.88
N SER A 438 17.73 -4.55 -11.98
CA SER A 438 18.42 -4.34 -10.70
C SER A 438 18.34 -5.58 -9.80
N LEU A 439 17.16 -6.19 -9.67
CA LEU A 439 16.99 -7.46 -8.96
C LEU A 439 17.87 -8.57 -9.55
N LEU A 440 17.91 -8.66 -10.88
CA LEU A 440 18.70 -9.69 -11.55
C LEU A 440 20.20 -9.49 -11.35
N ARG A 441 20.72 -8.25 -11.39
CA ARG A 441 22.14 -7.96 -11.09
C ARG A 441 22.53 -8.43 -9.70
N GLU A 442 21.72 -8.11 -8.69
CA GLU A 442 21.99 -8.51 -7.31
C GLU A 442 21.86 -10.02 -7.12
N THR A 443 20.88 -10.65 -7.76
CA THR A 443 20.73 -12.11 -7.75
C THR A 443 21.93 -12.81 -8.39
N CYS A 444 22.38 -12.36 -9.56
CA CYS A 444 23.57 -12.89 -10.22
C CYS A 444 24.82 -12.73 -9.36
N ARG A 445 24.98 -11.57 -8.69
CA ARG A 445 26.08 -11.34 -7.76
C ARG A 445 26.06 -12.33 -6.58
N LEU A 446 24.92 -12.51 -5.92
CA LEU A 446 24.79 -13.44 -4.80
C LEU A 446 25.06 -14.89 -5.20
N LEU A 447 24.61 -15.29 -6.38
CA LEU A 447 24.78 -16.64 -6.90
C LEU A 447 26.11 -16.87 -7.63
N ASN A 448 27.00 -15.87 -7.66
CA ASN A 448 28.25 -15.87 -8.40
C ASN A 448 28.10 -16.23 -9.89
N LEU A 449 27.02 -15.77 -10.53
CA LEU A 449 26.76 -15.95 -11.96
C LEU A 449 27.48 -14.86 -12.75
N THR A 450 28.62 -15.21 -13.35
CA THR A 450 29.44 -14.28 -14.16
C THR A 450 29.08 -14.27 -15.64
N ASN A 451 28.23 -15.19 -16.07
CA ASN A 451 27.85 -15.41 -17.47
C ASN A 451 26.52 -14.73 -17.86
N VAL A 452 26.07 -13.75 -17.08
CA VAL A 452 24.84 -12.97 -17.37
C VAL A 452 25.21 -11.50 -17.53
N ARG A 453 24.87 -10.91 -18.68
CA ARG A 453 25.03 -9.48 -18.98
C ARG A 453 23.69 -8.86 -19.30
N ILE A 454 23.36 -7.74 -18.66
CA ILE A 454 22.14 -7.00 -18.95
C ILE A 454 22.43 -5.94 -20.02
N LYS A 455 21.68 -5.96 -21.12
CA LYS A 455 21.78 -4.99 -22.21
C LYS A 455 20.38 -4.61 -22.68
N ASN A 456 20.06 -3.32 -22.64
CA ASN A 456 18.72 -2.80 -22.92
C ASN A 456 17.66 -3.54 -22.07
N SER A 457 16.58 -4.03 -22.69
CA SER A 457 15.51 -4.79 -22.03
C SER A 457 15.80 -6.30 -21.93
N HIS A 458 17.05 -6.74 -22.11
CA HIS A 458 17.38 -8.17 -22.12
C HIS A 458 18.49 -8.54 -21.13
N ALA A 459 18.35 -9.72 -20.52
CA ALA A 459 19.46 -10.46 -19.93
C ALA A 459 20.05 -11.41 -20.97
N LEU A 460 21.30 -11.16 -21.36
CA LEU A 460 22.09 -11.99 -22.25
C LEU A 460 22.88 -13.00 -21.42
N ILE A 461 22.81 -14.27 -21.78
CA ILE A 461 23.35 -15.37 -20.99
C ILE A 461 24.29 -16.18 -21.88
N ASP A 462 25.55 -16.30 -21.45
CA ASP A 462 26.54 -17.16 -22.10
C ASP A 462 26.51 -18.53 -21.39
N GLY A 463 25.62 -19.43 -21.82
CA GLY A 463 25.50 -20.78 -21.29
C GLY A 463 26.55 -21.74 -21.89
N ARG A 464 26.61 -22.97 -21.37
CA ARG A 464 27.48 -24.03 -21.93
C ARG A 464 26.83 -24.83 -23.04
N LEU A 465 25.50 -24.94 -23.04
CA LEU A 465 24.69 -25.58 -24.07
C LEU A 465 24.27 -24.59 -25.17
N GLY A 466 24.35 -23.28 -24.90
CA GLY A 466 24.10 -22.24 -25.89
C GLY A 466 24.12 -20.84 -25.29
N ASN A 467 23.97 -19.82 -26.13
CA ASN A 467 23.76 -18.45 -25.67
C ASN A 467 22.27 -18.12 -25.70
N TYR A 468 21.79 -17.31 -24.77
CA TYR A 468 20.38 -17.01 -24.59
C TYR A 468 20.12 -15.53 -24.36
N SER A 469 18.91 -15.08 -24.65
CA SER A 469 18.38 -13.80 -24.20
C SER A 469 17.04 -13.98 -23.51
N VAL A 470 16.89 -13.43 -22.31
CA VAL A 470 15.62 -13.33 -21.58
C VAL A 470 15.14 -11.87 -21.62
N HIS A 471 13.96 -11.62 -22.18
CA HIS A 471 13.36 -10.29 -22.18
C HIS A 471 12.84 -9.94 -20.78
N LEU A 472 13.31 -8.84 -20.20
CA LEU A 472 12.99 -8.43 -18.84
C LEU A 472 11.55 -7.94 -18.69
N GLY A 473 10.89 -7.54 -19.79
CA GLY A 473 9.49 -7.12 -19.77
C GLY A 473 8.50 -8.28 -19.78
N SER A 474 8.71 -9.25 -20.68
CA SER A 474 7.76 -10.33 -20.98
C SER A 474 8.17 -11.71 -20.45
N ALA A 475 9.42 -11.86 -19.98
CA ALA A 475 10.04 -13.16 -19.66
C ALA A 475 10.19 -14.12 -20.86
N THR A 476 10.06 -13.61 -22.09
CA THR A 476 10.30 -14.38 -23.32
C THR A 476 11.77 -14.76 -23.43
N VAL A 477 12.06 -15.99 -23.84
CA VAL A 477 13.43 -16.52 -23.98
C VAL A 477 13.72 -16.83 -25.42
N HIS A 478 14.85 -16.36 -25.95
CA HIS A 478 15.38 -16.76 -27.25
C HIS A 478 16.77 -17.38 -27.10
N ARG A 479 17.12 -18.32 -27.98
CA ARG A 479 18.50 -18.80 -28.18
C ARG A 479 19.22 -17.90 -29.18
N LEU A 480 20.53 -17.71 -29.01
CA LEU A 480 21.38 -16.81 -29.81
C LEU A 480 22.55 -17.59 -30.45
N PRO A 481 22.62 -17.69 -31.80
CA PRO A 481 21.50 -17.53 -32.74
C PRO A 481 20.47 -18.64 -32.55
N GLY A 482 19.20 -18.39 -32.91
CA GLY A 482 18.13 -19.38 -32.78
C GLY A 482 16.75 -18.77 -32.58
N GLY A 483 15.77 -19.64 -32.31
CA GLY A 483 14.37 -19.27 -32.10
C GLY A 483 14.00 -19.08 -30.63
N ALA A 484 12.70 -18.90 -30.40
CA ALA A 484 12.14 -18.83 -29.06
C ALA A 484 12.23 -20.18 -28.34
N VAL A 485 12.59 -20.15 -27.06
CA VAL A 485 12.62 -21.31 -26.16
C VAL A 485 11.43 -21.20 -25.22
N CYS A 486 10.52 -22.15 -25.30
CA CYS A 486 9.36 -22.24 -24.42
C CYS A 486 9.77 -22.89 -23.09
N ILE A 487 9.92 -22.05 -22.06
CA ILE A 487 10.12 -22.50 -20.68
C ILE A 487 8.84 -22.15 -19.92
N VAL A 488 8.03 -23.18 -19.63
CA VAL A 488 6.79 -23.03 -18.87
C VAL A 488 7.13 -22.70 -17.43
N ALA A 489 6.55 -21.62 -16.90
CA ALA A 489 6.69 -21.30 -15.49
C ALA A 489 6.05 -22.40 -14.64
N VAL A 490 6.83 -23.06 -13.78
CA VAL A 490 6.27 -24.06 -12.85
C VAL A 490 5.36 -23.33 -11.83
N PRO A 491 4.13 -23.81 -11.57
CA PRO A 491 3.23 -23.21 -10.57
C PRO A 491 3.86 -23.13 -9.17
N ALA A 492 3.23 -22.33 -8.31
CA ALA A 492 3.71 -21.83 -7.01
C ALA A 492 4.41 -22.81 -6.03
N GLN A 493 4.35 -24.13 -6.24
CA GLN A 493 4.94 -25.16 -5.36
C GLN A 493 6.48 -25.16 -5.29
N HIS A 494 7.19 -24.51 -6.21
CA HIS A 494 8.66 -24.35 -6.15
C HIS A 494 9.14 -22.92 -5.90
N ARG A 495 8.22 -21.95 -5.72
CA ARG A 495 8.56 -20.53 -5.46
C ARG A 495 9.32 -20.31 -4.16
N GLY A 496 9.24 -21.23 -3.20
CA GLY A 496 9.91 -21.13 -1.90
C GLY A 496 11.45 -21.16 -1.93
N ARG A 497 12.08 -21.31 -3.10
CA ARG A 497 13.55 -21.31 -3.26
C ARG A 497 14.14 -20.00 -3.81
N LEU A 498 13.31 -19.09 -4.33
CA LEU A 498 13.81 -17.83 -4.88
C LEU A 498 13.61 -16.70 -3.88
N PHE A 499 14.71 -16.14 -3.38
CA PHE A 499 14.68 -14.97 -2.50
C PHE A 499 14.27 -13.73 -3.30
N LEU A 500 13.16 -13.10 -2.91
CA LEU A 500 12.80 -11.76 -3.32
C LEU A 500 12.90 -10.82 -2.11
N PRO A 501 13.53 -9.64 -2.24
CA PRO A 501 13.78 -8.73 -1.12
C PRO A 501 12.52 -7.93 -0.70
N PHE A 502 11.33 -8.43 -1.01
CA PHE A 502 10.05 -7.81 -0.66
C PHE A 502 8.93 -8.85 -0.57
N ALA A 503 7.90 -8.54 0.22
CA ALA A 503 6.80 -9.45 0.50
C ALA A 503 5.68 -9.49 -0.57
N ASP A 504 5.66 -8.53 -1.50
CA ASP A 504 4.66 -8.51 -2.58
C ASP A 504 4.86 -9.68 -3.56
N ASP A 505 3.76 -10.32 -3.98
CA ASP A 505 3.83 -11.31 -5.06
C ASP A 505 4.07 -10.60 -6.40
N ASP A 506 5.15 -10.95 -7.07
CA ASP A 506 5.48 -10.48 -8.41
C ASP A 506 5.86 -11.68 -9.28
N PRO A 507 4.84 -12.40 -9.81
CA PRO A 507 5.06 -13.66 -10.50
C PRO A 507 5.92 -13.48 -11.76
N ARG A 508 5.80 -12.33 -12.45
CA ARG A 508 6.56 -12.07 -13.67
C ARG A 508 8.03 -11.80 -13.36
N THR A 509 8.33 -11.05 -12.29
CA THR A 509 9.71 -10.87 -11.83
C THR A 509 10.32 -12.19 -11.36
N ALA A 510 9.57 -13.01 -10.60
CA ALA A 510 10.01 -14.35 -10.21
C ALA A 510 10.31 -15.25 -11.43
N GLU A 511 9.47 -15.16 -12.47
CA GLU A 511 9.66 -15.88 -13.73
C GLU A 511 10.93 -15.45 -14.48
N VAL A 512 11.15 -14.14 -14.67
CA VAL A 512 12.35 -13.58 -15.32
C VAL A 512 13.62 -14.06 -14.63
N ILE A 513 13.66 -13.97 -13.29
CA ILE A 513 14.83 -14.37 -12.50
C ILE A 513 15.04 -15.89 -12.59
N SER A 514 13.98 -16.67 -12.41
CA SER A 514 14.07 -18.14 -12.45
C SER A 514 14.56 -18.66 -13.80
N LYS A 515 14.02 -18.13 -14.91
CA LYS A 515 14.47 -18.46 -16.27
C LYS A 515 15.93 -18.09 -16.49
N THR A 516 16.35 -16.93 -15.99
CA THR A 516 17.75 -16.50 -16.13
C THR A 516 18.70 -17.41 -15.35
N ILE A 517 18.37 -17.78 -14.11
CA ILE A 517 19.20 -18.71 -13.31
C ILE A 517 19.26 -20.08 -13.96
N LEU A 518 18.11 -20.60 -14.42
CA LEU A 518 18.03 -21.90 -15.09
C LEU A 518 18.95 -21.97 -16.31
N LEU A 519 18.92 -20.93 -17.16
CA LEU A 519 19.73 -20.86 -18.37
C LEU A 519 21.20 -20.52 -18.11
N ALA A 520 21.49 -19.74 -17.05
CA ALA A 520 22.87 -19.49 -16.63
C ALA A 520 23.56 -20.76 -16.12
N ARG A 521 22.77 -21.76 -15.68
CA ARG A 521 23.21 -23.09 -15.25
C ARG A 521 22.63 -24.17 -16.17
N ASP A 522 22.65 -23.93 -17.48
CA ASP A 522 22.01 -24.81 -18.46
C ASP A 522 22.45 -26.29 -18.40
N THR A 523 23.65 -26.60 -17.91
CA THR A 523 24.10 -27.98 -17.68
C THR A 523 23.39 -28.71 -16.54
N GLU A 524 22.72 -27.98 -15.64
CA GLU A 524 21.93 -28.55 -14.53
C GLU A 524 20.47 -28.85 -14.94
N ILE A 525 20.06 -28.45 -16.15
CA ILE A 525 18.70 -28.67 -16.64
C ILE A 525 18.48 -30.17 -16.88
N GLN A 526 17.46 -30.73 -16.23
CA GLN A 526 17.07 -32.14 -16.37
C GLN A 526 15.79 -32.32 -17.20
N ASP A 527 15.02 -31.25 -17.42
CA ASP A 527 13.77 -31.31 -18.16
C ASP A 527 14.04 -31.65 -19.65
N PRO A 528 13.59 -32.81 -20.14
CA PRO A 528 13.84 -33.23 -21.52
C PRO A 528 13.24 -32.27 -22.56
N SER A 529 12.09 -31.65 -22.26
CA SER A 529 11.40 -30.73 -23.18
C SER A 529 12.18 -29.43 -23.38
N ILE A 530 12.90 -28.97 -22.35
CA ILE A 530 13.78 -27.82 -22.45
C ILE A 530 15.06 -28.25 -23.19
N LEU A 531 15.67 -29.37 -22.79
CA LEU A 531 16.92 -29.85 -23.41
C LEU A 531 16.79 -30.11 -24.92
N GLU A 532 15.64 -30.62 -25.39
CA GLU A 532 15.37 -30.79 -26.81
C GLU A 532 15.40 -29.46 -27.56
N GLN A 533 14.74 -28.43 -27.01
CA GLN A 533 14.73 -27.07 -27.59
C GLN A 533 16.11 -26.38 -27.53
N LEU A 534 16.97 -26.74 -26.58
CA LEU A 534 18.33 -26.20 -26.48
C LEU A 534 19.32 -26.87 -27.45
N ARG A 535 19.04 -28.12 -27.84
CA ARG A 535 19.88 -28.93 -28.74
C ARG A 535 19.52 -28.77 -30.22
N ALA A 536 18.26 -28.43 -30.52
CA ALA A 536 17.79 -28.03 -31.84
C ALA A 536 18.29 -26.62 -32.16
#